data_AF-A0A838F2P4-F1
#
_entry.id   AF-A0A838F2P4-F1
#
_cell.length_a   1.000
_cell.length_b   1.000
_cell.length_c   1.000
_cell.angle_alpha   90.00
_cell.angle_beta   90.00
_cell.angle_gamma   90.00
#
_symmetry.space_group_name_H-M   'P 1'
#
loop_
_entity.id
_entity.type
_entity.pdbx_description
1 polymer ?
#
loop_
_entity_poly.entity_id
_entity_poly.type
_entity_poly.pdbx_seq_one_letter_code
_entity_poly.pdbx_strand_id
1 'polypeptide(L)' 'NATASAVLDPELIQKNLIAQLTAPVFWWQSVDAMINEGATTFIECGPGNVLQGLVKKINKNVITTAL' A
#
# COMPACT_ATOMS: atom_id res chain seq x y z
N ASN A 1 -0.47 4.40 -2.84
CA ASN A 1 -0.99 4.68 -4.20
C ASN A 1 -1.68 6.06 -4.18
N ALA A 2 -1.54 6.89 -5.22
CA ALA A 2 -2.25 8.18 -5.33
C ALA A 2 -3.78 8.05 -5.41
N THR A 3 -4.31 6.84 -5.68
CA THR A 3 -5.76 6.58 -5.73
C THR A 3 -6.29 5.73 -4.57
N ALA A 4 -5.39 5.15 -3.76
CA ALA A 4 -5.73 4.23 -2.66
C ALA A 4 -6.62 3.01 -3.02
N SER A 5 -6.83 2.73 -4.31
CA SER A 5 -7.70 1.66 -4.80
C SER A 5 -7.01 0.85 -5.89
N ALA A 6 -7.45 -0.39 -6.12
CA ALA A 6 -6.97 -1.19 -7.24
C ALA A 6 -7.39 -0.57 -8.58
N VAL A 7 -6.48 -0.57 -9.56
CA VAL A 7 -6.73 -0.06 -10.92
C VAL A 7 -6.26 -1.11 -11.90
N LEU A 8 -7.15 -1.53 -12.80
CA LEU A 8 -6.90 -2.60 -13.78
C LEU A 8 -6.82 -2.09 -15.22
N ASP A 9 -7.32 -0.88 -15.47
CA ASP A 9 -7.26 -0.23 -16.79
C ASP A 9 -5.83 0.30 -17.06
N PRO A 10 -5.14 -0.19 -18.11
CA PRO A 10 -3.79 0.24 -18.47
C PRO A 10 -3.65 1.76 -18.69
N GLU A 11 -4.63 2.41 -19.30
CA GLU A 11 -4.57 3.86 -19.57
C GLU A 11 -4.62 4.64 -18.25
N LEU A 12 -5.48 4.19 -17.34
CA LEU A 12 -5.61 4.80 -16.01
C LEU A 12 -4.37 4.52 -15.15
N ILE A 13 -3.76 3.34 -15.26
CA ILE A 13 -2.48 3.02 -14.60
C ILE A 13 -1.41 4.00 -15.06
N GLN A 14 -1.25 4.21 -16.37
CA GLN A 14 -0.24 5.14 -16.92
C GLN A 14 -0.44 6.56 -16.37
N LYS A 15 -1.68 7.06 -16.40
CA LYS A 15 -2.01 8.39 -15.86
C LYS A 15 -1.68 8.50 -14.36
N ASN A 16 -2.02 7.47 -13.59
CA ASN A 16 -1.77 7.44 -12.15
C ASN A 16 -0.28 7.40 -11.82
N LEU A 17 0.54 6.69 -12.61
CA LEU A 17 1.99 6.65 -12.42
C LEU A 17 2.63 8.04 -12.60
N ILE A 18 2.17 8.82 -13.58
CA ILE A 18 2.62 10.20 -13.76
C ILE A 18 2.20 11.05 -12.55
N ALA A 19 0.94 10.94 -12.11
CA ALA A 19 0.44 11.70 -10.97
C ALA A 19 1.18 11.37 -9.66
N GLN A 20 1.59 10.12 -9.46
CA GLN A 20 2.31 9.67 -8.26
C GLN A 20 3.64 10.40 -8.02
N LEU A 21 4.23 11.01 -9.05
CA LEU A 21 5.48 11.76 -8.92
C LEU A 21 5.32 13.04 -8.10
N THR A 22 4.13 13.64 -8.11
CA THR A 22 3.87 14.94 -7.46
C THR A 22 2.72 14.90 -6.46
N ALA A 23 1.88 13.87 -6.51
CA ALA A 23 0.77 13.70 -5.59
C ALA A 23 1.24 13.13 -4.24
N PRO A 24 0.52 13.45 -3.14
CA PRO A 24 0.76 12.80 -1.86
C PRO A 24 0.52 11.28 -1.95
N VAL A 25 1.25 10.53 -1.14
CA VAL A 25 1.06 9.08 -1.04
C VAL A 25 -0.04 8.79 -0.02
N PHE A 26 -1.20 8.31 -0.48
CA PHE A 26 -2.30 7.87 0.38
C PHE A 26 -2.02 6.49 1.00
N TRP A 27 -0.96 6.41 1.79
CA TRP A 27 -0.49 5.17 2.40
C TRP A 27 -1.53 4.55 3.33
N TRP A 28 -2.06 5.32 4.28
CA TRP A 28 -3.02 4.83 5.27
C TRP A 28 -4.25 4.23 4.58
N GLN A 29 -4.83 4.98 3.64
CA GLN A 29 -6.01 4.55 2.89
C GLN A 29 -5.72 3.31 2.03
N SER A 30 -4.54 3.24 1.40
CA SER A 30 -4.17 2.09 0.57
C SER A 30 -4.09 0.80 1.41
N VAL A 31 -3.47 0.87 2.59
CA VAL A 31 -3.33 -0.30 3.47
C VAL A 31 -4.67 -0.68 4.12
N ASP A 32 -5.44 0.31 4.58
CA ASP A 32 -6.77 0.06 5.13
C ASP A 32 -7.70 -0.61 4.11
N ALA A 33 -7.70 -0.14 2.85
CA ALA A 33 -8.43 -0.76 1.76
C ALA A 33 -8.01 -2.23 1.53
N MET A 34 -6.71 -2.52 1.45
CA MET A 34 -6.22 -3.90 1.29
C MET A 34 -6.68 -4.82 2.44
N ILE A 35 -6.67 -4.32 3.68
CA ILE A 35 -7.13 -5.08 4.85
C ILE A 35 -8.64 -5.35 4.75
N ASN A 36 -9.43 -4.34 4.38
CA ASN A 36 -10.87 -4.48 4.19
C ASN A 36 -11.23 -5.43 3.02
N GLU A 37 -10.34 -5.57 2.03
CA GLU A 37 -10.43 -6.55 0.95
C GLU A 37 -9.93 -7.96 1.36
N GLY A 38 -9.50 -8.14 2.61
CA GLY A 38 -9.16 -9.45 3.18
C GLY A 38 -7.66 -9.75 3.22
N ALA A 39 -6.78 -8.79 2.95
CA ALA A 39 -5.34 -9.00 3.09
C ALA A 39 -4.94 -9.20 4.57
N THR A 40 -4.36 -10.35 4.89
CA THR A 40 -3.93 -10.70 6.27
C THR A 40 -2.42 -10.65 6.47
N THR A 41 -1.66 -10.67 5.39
CA THR A 41 -0.20 -10.84 5.41
C THR A 41 0.45 -9.82 4.48
N PHE A 42 1.39 -9.05 5.02
CA PHE A 42 2.15 -8.04 4.30
C PHE A 42 3.64 -8.39 4.33
N ILE A 43 4.28 -8.36 3.16
CA ILE A 43 5.70 -8.67 3.01
C ILE A 43 6.40 -7.39 2.54
N GLU A 44 7.32 -6.86 3.34
CA GLU A 44 8.16 -5.71 2.98
C GLU A 44 9.33 -6.20 2.13
N CYS A 45 9.41 -5.68 0.90
CA CYS A 45 10.51 -5.96 0.00
C CYS A 45 11.59 -4.90 0.16
N GLY A 46 12.77 -5.31 0.64
CA GLY A 46 13.94 -4.42 0.80
C GLY A 46 14.53 -4.47 2.22
N PRO A 47 15.72 -3.87 2.40
CA PRO A 47 16.38 -3.85 3.70
C PRO A 47 15.62 -2.96 4.69
N GLY A 48 15.38 -3.47 5.90
CA GLY A 48 14.74 -2.72 6.99
C GLY A 48 13.37 -3.27 7.40
N ASN A 49 12.63 -2.46 8.16
CA ASN A 49 11.31 -2.82 8.71
C ASN A 49 10.36 -1.62 8.84
N VAL A 50 10.57 -0.58 8.03
CA VAL A 50 9.84 0.68 8.15
C VAL A 50 8.38 0.47 7.76
N LEU A 51 8.13 -0.16 6.61
CA LEU A 51 6.76 -0.38 6.14
C LEU A 51 6.02 -1.35 7.05
N GLN A 52 6.68 -2.38 7.58
CA GLN A 52 6.11 -3.26 8.60
C GLN A 52 5.63 -2.47 9.83
N GLY A 53 6.46 -1.53 10.31
CA GLY A 53 6.09 -0.65 11.42
C GLY A 53 4.89 0.24 11.08
N LEU A 54 4.82 0.77 9.86
CA LEU A 54 3.70 1.59 9.40
C LEU A 54 2.41 0.78 9.25
N VAL A 55 2.45 -0.45 8.72
CA VAL A 55 1.28 -1.34 8.63
C VAL A 55 0.77 -1.68 10.03
N LYS A 56 1.65 -2.03 10.98
CA LYS A 56 1.26 -2.33 12.37
C LYS A 56 0.60 -1.17 13.11
N LYS A 57 0.92 0.08 12.74
CA LYS A 57 0.24 1.27 13.27
C LYS A 57 -1.19 1.42 12.76
N ILE A 58 -1.49 0.88 11.57
CA ILE A 58 -2.82 0.89 10.96
C ILE A 58 -3.64 -0.26 11.55
N ASN A 59 -3.09 -1.48 11.56
CA ASN A 59 -3.74 -2.64 12.14
C ASN A 59 -2.69 -3.58 12.78
N LYS A 60 -2.87 -3.91 14.06
CA LYS A 60 -1.93 -4.77 14.81
C LYS A 60 -2.18 -6.27 14.61
N ASN A 61 -3.31 -6.65 14.03
CA ASN A 61 -3.74 -8.04 13.90
C ASN A 61 -3.25 -8.70 12.60
N VAL A 62 -2.67 -7.93 11.68
CA VAL A 62 -2.11 -8.45 10.43
C VAL A 62 -0.67 -8.93 10.63
N ILE A 63 -0.28 -9.93 9.84
CA ILE A 63 1.07 -10.49 9.85
C ILE A 63 1.95 -9.62 8.96
N THR A 64 3.16 -9.29 9.44
CA THR A 64 4.15 -8.58 8.63
C THR A 64 5.51 -9.28 8.68
N THR A 65 6.21 -9.38 7.55
CA THR A 65 7.58 -9.92 7.46
C THR A 65 8.41 -9.14 6.45
N ALA A 66 9.72 -9.37 6.44
CA ALA A 66 10.63 -8.92 5.37
C ALA A 66 10.93 -10.06 4.40
N LEU A 67 11.31 -9.72 3.16
CA LEU A 67 11.97 -10.60 2.20
C LEU A 67 13.47 -10.76 2.50
#